data_AF-A0A7G2C851-F1
#
_entry.id   AF-A0A7G2C851-F1
#
_cell.length_a   1.000
_cell.length_b   1.000
_cell.length_c   1.000
_cell.angle_alpha   90.00
_cell.angle_beta   90.00
_cell.angle_gamma   90.00
#
_symmetry.space_group_name_H-M   'P 1'
#
loop_
_entity.id
_entity.type
_entity.pdbx_description
1 polymer ?
#
loop_
_entity_poly.entity_id
_entity_poly.type
_entity_poly.pdbx_seq_one_letter_code
_entity_poly.pdbx_strand_id
1 'polypeptide(L)'
;MRCKTYNSFSSCSFLEEVLMASCCMVPLVGFPFKMKHTGDWVVDGGFSNFTPYMNDPHSITVSGMYFQDTCVRPRTFIPSWWAFYPPNKEKFENLFWMGYNDMIDFFVSDGLLSGAMGEMLLRPEVEFASKDSILDSIMTFCIEVTVLICVRPVIVVCVYTELAISMAIYALRMLFSSERQRWVVSWYDSFRSSIFLRTFGRLLFGTRVPNNEVRLEKGSKVFRVFNPIALGGQKRTGRECVDPDGAPVEGRVPALSPTARQCNNFPRIVPHRSTKTQKVN
;
A
#
# COMPACT_ATOMS: atom_id res chain seq x y z
N MET A 1 -8.24 -7.74 9.65
CA MET A 1 -8.95 -7.72 8.35
C MET A 1 -8.37 -8.83 7.49
N ARG A 2 -9.17 -9.60 6.76
CA ARG A 2 -8.65 -10.57 5.78
C ARG A 2 -8.64 -9.89 4.41
N CYS A 3 -7.48 -9.77 3.79
CA CYS A 3 -7.36 -9.35 2.39
C CYS A 3 -7.90 -10.48 1.51
N LYS A 4 -8.77 -10.17 0.55
CA LYS A 4 -9.28 -11.13 -0.44
C LYS A 4 -8.93 -10.63 -1.83
N THR A 5 -8.32 -11.50 -2.62
CA THR A 5 -8.01 -11.24 -4.03
C THR A 5 -8.85 -12.18 -4.88
N TYR A 6 -9.46 -11.66 -5.94
CA TYR A 6 -10.33 -12.40 -6.84
C TYR A 6 -9.64 -12.57 -8.20
N ASN A 7 -9.52 -13.82 -8.65
CA ASN A 7 -8.90 -14.16 -9.94
C ASN A 7 -9.93 -14.68 -10.95
N SER A 8 -11.20 -14.80 -10.55
CA SER A 8 -12.30 -15.29 -11.38
C SER A 8 -13.61 -14.68 -10.90
N PHE A 9 -14.49 -14.33 -11.82
CA PHE A 9 -15.77 -13.70 -11.53
C PHE A 9 -16.90 -14.54 -12.14
N SER A 10 -17.93 -14.83 -11.35
CA SER A 10 -19.10 -15.60 -11.79
C SER A 10 -20.03 -14.82 -12.72
N SER A 11 -19.98 -13.48 -12.68
CA SER A 11 -20.83 -12.60 -13.48
C SER A 11 -20.23 -11.18 -13.59
N CYS A 12 -20.66 -10.39 -14.57
CA CYS A 12 -20.30 -8.96 -14.66
C CYS A 12 -20.75 -8.18 -13.43
N SER A 13 -21.92 -8.49 -12.86
CA SER A 13 -22.41 -7.84 -11.65
C SER A 13 -21.49 -8.09 -10.45
N PHE A 14 -20.87 -9.27 -10.39
CA PHE A 14 -19.92 -9.59 -9.33
C PHE A 14 -18.58 -8.87 -9.55
N LEU A 15 -18.10 -8.79 -10.80
CA LEU A 15 -16.91 -8.00 -11.13
C LEU A 15 -17.10 -6.52 -10.77
N GLU A 16 -18.22 -5.91 -11.15
CA GLU A 16 -18.54 -4.52 -10.81
C GLU A 16 -18.54 -4.31 -9.29
N GLU A 17 -19.18 -5.22 -8.53
CA GLU A 17 -19.21 -5.15 -7.08
C GLU A 17 -17.81 -5.26 -6.45
N VAL A 18 -16.96 -6.15 -6.97
CA VAL A 18 -15.57 -6.29 -6.51
C VAL A 18 -14.76 -5.04 -6.85
N LEU A 19 -14.94 -4.43 -8.01
CA LEU A 19 -14.26 -3.19 -8.38
C LEU A 19 -14.71 -2.03 -7.49
N MET A 20 -16.01 -1.89 -7.23
CA MET A 20 -16.54 -0.89 -6.30
C MET A 20 -15.97 -1.08 -4.88
N ALA A 21 -15.84 -2.34 -4.43
CA ALA A 21 -15.20 -2.64 -3.15
C ALA A 21 -13.72 -2.25 -3.14
N SER A 22 -13.00 -2.53 -4.24
CA SER A 22 -11.58 -2.23 -4.39
C SER A 22 -11.26 -0.75 -4.46
N CYS A 23 -12.22 0.10 -4.84
CA CYS A 23 -12.06 1.56 -4.92
C CYS A 23 -12.72 2.29 -3.71
N CYS A 24 -13.27 1.56 -2.74
CA CYS A 24 -13.98 2.14 -1.61
C CYS A 24 -13.02 2.60 -0.50
N MET A 25 -12.23 3.63 -0.80
CA MET A 25 -11.27 4.20 0.15
C MET A 25 -12.02 4.97 1.24
N VAL A 26 -12.40 4.27 2.31
CA VAL A 26 -13.13 4.86 3.44
C VAL A 26 -12.21 5.76 4.27
N PRO A 27 -12.65 6.96 4.69
CA PRO A 27 -13.99 7.55 4.52
C PRO A 27 -14.15 8.49 3.30
N LEU A 28 -13.21 8.48 2.37
CA LEU A 28 -13.06 9.50 1.33
C LEU A 28 -13.97 9.24 0.13
N VAL A 29 -14.04 7.99 -0.33
CA VAL A 29 -14.79 7.58 -1.53
C VAL A 29 -16.12 6.88 -1.15
N GLY A 30 -16.42 6.77 0.14
CA GLY A 30 -17.68 6.22 0.63
C GLY A 30 -17.61 5.65 2.05
N PHE A 31 -18.68 4.95 2.44
CA PHE A 31 -18.74 4.15 3.67
C PHE A 31 -18.52 2.68 3.35
N PRO A 32 -18.03 1.87 4.32
CA PRO A 32 -17.99 0.42 4.16
C PRO A 32 -19.39 -0.08 3.78
N PHE A 33 -19.45 -1.01 2.84
CA PHE A 33 -20.72 -1.61 2.41
C PHE A 33 -20.62 -3.12 2.40
N LYS A 34 -21.77 -3.80 2.37
CA LYS A 34 -21.85 -5.25 2.34
C LYS A 34 -22.04 -5.71 0.90
N MET A 35 -21.13 -6.54 0.40
CA MET A 35 -21.26 -7.16 -0.92
C MET A 35 -22.46 -8.13 -0.94
N LYS A 36 -23.28 -8.06 -1.98
CA LYS A 36 -24.43 -8.91 -2.23
C LYS A 36 -24.01 -10.35 -2.52
N HIS A 37 -22.95 -10.55 -3.32
CA HIS A 37 -22.56 -11.89 -3.76
C HIS A 37 -21.88 -12.71 -2.64
N THR A 38 -21.08 -12.07 -1.78
CA THR A 38 -20.32 -12.78 -0.74
C THR A 38 -20.88 -12.58 0.67
N GLY A 39 -21.68 -11.53 0.88
CA GLY A 39 -22.15 -11.13 2.21
C GLY A 39 -21.07 -10.48 3.08
N ASP A 40 -19.88 -10.20 2.55
CA ASP A 40 -18.80 -9.58 3.32
C ASP A 40 -18.96 -8.06 3.41
N TRP A 41 -18.56 -7.48 4.54
CA TRP A 41 -18.33 -6.04 4.66
C TRP A 41 -16.94 -5.69 4.15
N VAL A 42 -16.87 -4.75 3.21
CA VAL A 42 -15.66 -4.45 2.46
C VAL A 42 -15.29 -2.97 2.52
N VAL A 43 -13.98 -2.73 2.38
CA VAL A 43 -13.33 -1.43 2.16
C VAL A 43 -12.17 -1.68 1.19
N ASP A 44 -11.60 -0.60 0.67
CA ASP A 44 -10.43 -0.62 -0.22
C ASP A 44 -9.27 -1.49 0.31
N GLY A 45 -8.67 -2.25 -0.61
CA GLY A 45 -7.61 -3.21 -0.31
C GLY A 45 -6.26 -2.58 0.03
N GLY A 46 -6.04 -1.32 -0.36
CA GLY A 46 -4.79 -0.57 -0.18
C GLY A 46 -4.37 -0.39 1.28
N PHE A 47 -5.33 -0.42 2.22
CA PHE A 47 -5.03 -0.49 3.66
C PHE A 47 -4.29 -1.77 4.05
N SER A 48 -4.53 -2.88 3.34
CA SER A 48 -3.95 -4.18 3.67
C SER A 48 -2.81 -4.59 2.75
N ASN A 49 -2.99 -4.41 1.45
CA ASN A 49 -2.04 -4.81 0.43
C ASN A 49 -2.21 -3.91 -0.80
N PHE A 50 -1.34 -2.92 -0.92
CA PHE A 50 -1.41 -1.91 -1.98
C PHE A 50 -0.95 -2.45 -3.35
N THR A 51 -0.12 -3.51 -3.37
CA THR A 51 0.27 -4.22 -4.60
C THR A 51 0.16 -5.72 -4.35
N PRO A 52 -1.00 -6.33 -4.68
CA PRO A 52 -1.13 -7.78 -4.59
C PRO A 52 -0.10 -8.47 -5.50
N TYR A 53 0.33 -9.67 -5.11
CA TYR A 53 1.35 -10.47 -5.82
C TYR A 53 2.78 -9.89 -5.82
N MET A 54 3.09 -8.98 -4.89
CA MET A 54 4.48 -8.58 -4.69
C MET A 54 5.38 -9.80 -4.46
N ASN A 55 6.48 -9.89 -5.21
CA ASN A 55 7.45 -11.00 -5.24
C ASN A 55 6.97 -12.30 -5.91
N ASP A 56 5.85 -12.31 -6.63
CA ASP A 56 5.47 -13.47 -7.46
C ASP A 56 6.26 -13.44 -8.78
N PRO A 57 7.12 -14.44 -9.07
CA PRO A 57 7.95 -14.49 -10.27
C PRO A 57 7.16 -14.61 -11.58
N HIS A 58 5.87 -14.95 -11.50
CA HIS A 58 4.99 -15.05 -12.66
C HIS A 58 4.14 -13.79 -12.87
N SER A 59 4.40 -12.74 -12.10
CA SER A 59 3.65 -11.49 -12.14
C SER A 59 4.54 -10.31 -12.52
N ILE A 60 4.00 -9.40 -13.33
CA ILE A 60 4.61 -8.11 -13.58
C ILE A 60 3.90 -7.11 -12.68
N THR A 61 4.61 -6.63 -11.67
CA THR A 61 4.05 -5.67 -10.72
C THR A 61 4.25 -4.25 -11.23
N VAL A 62 3.19 -3.45 -11.15
CA VAL A 62 3.21 -2.04 -11.56
C VAL A 62 2.74 -1.21 -10.38
N SER A 63 3.51 -0.19 -10.00
CA SER A 63 3.08 0.78 -9.02
C SER A 63 3.16 2.20 -9.58
N GLY A 64 2.08 2.96 -9.41
CA GLY A 64 2.10 4.41 -9.62
C GLY A 64 2.70 5.17 -8.44
N MET A 65 3.16 4.47 -7.41
CA MET A 65 3.66 5.03 -6.17
C MET A 65 5.15 4.72 -6.00
N TYR A 66 5.94 5.74 -5.65
CA TYR A 66 7.39 5.65 -5.52
C TYR A 66 7.89 4.81 -4.33
N PHE A 67 6.99 4.44 -3.41
CA PHE A 67 7.33 3.78 -2.16
C PHE A 67 7.34 2.24 -2.22
N GLN A 68 7.14 1.64 -3.40
CA GLN A 68 7.09 0.18 -3.57
C GLN A 68 8.14 -0.32 -4.56
N ASP A 69 8.78 -1.42 -4.21
CA ASP A 69 9.76 -2.12 -5.08
C ASP A 69 9.01 -3.01 -6.07
N THR A 70 8.52 -2.41 -7.14
CA THR A 70 7.76 -3.07 -8.22
C THR A 70 8.60 -3.17 -9.49
N CYS A 71 8.24 -4.11 -10.36
CA CYS A 71 8.90 -4.32 -11.65
C CYS A 71 8.89 -3.04 -12.50
N VAL A 72 7.73 -2.40 -12.61
CA VAL A 72 7.55 -1.13 -13.31
C VAL A 72 7.20 -0.04 -12.32
N ARG A 73 8.07 0.96 -12.25
CA ARG A 73 7.94 2.12 -11.36
C ARG A 73 8.09 3.41 -12.16
N PRO A 74 7.42 4.48 -11.74
CA PRO A 74 7.50 5.76 -12.45
C PRO A 74 8.93 6.29 -12.41
N ARG A 75 9.44 6.73 -13.57
CA ARG A 75 10.76 7.37 -13.67
C ARG A 75 10.85 8.70 -12.93
N THR A 76 9.70 9.36 -12.72
CA THR A 76 9.58 10.66 -12.05
C THR A 76 8.70 10.54 -10.81
N PHE A 77 8.96 11.38 -9.80
CA PHE A 77 8.11 11.47 -8.62
C PHE A 77 6.68 11.91 -8.96
N ILE A 78 5.70 11.08 -8.59
CA ILE A 78 4.27 11.38 -8.66
C ILE A 78 3.78 11.71 -7.24
N PRO A 79 3.18 12.90 -7.03
CA PRO A 79 2.65 13.25 -5.72
C PRO A 79 1.49 12.34 -5.30
N SER A 80 1.53 11.80 -4.08
CA SER A 80 0.51 10.89 -3.57
C SER A 80 -0.83 11.60 -3.36
N TRP A 81 -0.78 12.90 -3.05
CA TRP A 81 -1.98 13.74 -2.89
C TRP A 81 -2.81 13.90 -4.17
N TRP A 82 -2.28 13.55 -5.34
CA TRP A 82 -3.06 13.50 -6.59
C TRP A 82 -4.21 12.49 -6.55
N ALA A 83 -4.20 11.55 -5.61
CA ALA A 83 -5.36 10.70 -5.32
C ALA A 83 -6.59 11.51 -4.84
N PHE A 84 -6.37 12.65 -4.20
CA PHE A 84 -7.43 13.54 -3.69
C PHE A 84 -7.75 14.68 -4.65
N TYR A 85 -6.71 15.24 -5.24
CA TYR A 85 -6.83 16.36 -6.18
C TYR A 85 -6.05 16.01 -7.45
N PRO A 86 -6.73 15.39 -8.43
CA PRO A 86 -6.07 14.93 -9.63
C PRO A 86 -5.48 16.11 -10.42
N PRO A 87 -4.40 15.85 -11.19
CA PRO A 87 -3.80 16.89 -12.02
C PRO A 87 -4.73 17.28 -13.16
N ASN A 88 -4.35 18.32 -13.90
CA ASN A 88 -5.07 18.70 -15.12
C ASN A 88 -5.00 17.59 -16.19
N LYS A 89 -5.87 17.69 -17.20
CA LYS A 89 -5.99 16.69 -18.27
C LYS A 89 -4.67 16.40 -18.98
N GLU A 90 -3.93 17.44 -19.33
CA GLU A 90 -2.65 17.33 -20.04
C GLU A 90 -1.61 16.55 -19.21
N LYS A 91 -1.42 16.90 -17.93
CA LYS A 91 -0.53 16.15 -17.03
C LYS A 91 -0.96 14.71 -16.85
N PHE A 92 -2.26 14.45 -16.82
CA PHE A 92 -2.78 13.09 -16.69
C PHE A 92 -2.48 12.25 -17.95
N GLU A 93 -2.65 12.83 -19.15
CA GLU A 93 -2.26 12.21 -20.42
C GLU A 93 -0.74 11.99 -20.49
N ASN A 94 0.04 12.98 -20.05
CA ASN A 94 1.50 12.88 -20.00
C ASN A 94 1.96 11.77 -19.03
N LEU A 95 1.30 11.64 -17.88
CA LEU A 95 1.54 10.56 -16.94
C LEU A 95 1.25 9.18 -17.53
N PHE A 96 0.15 9.06 -18.30
CA PHE A 96 -0.20 7.82 -18.99
C PHE A 96 0.88 7.41 -20.01
N TRP A 97 1.32 8.34 -20.84
CA TRP A 97 2.37 8.06 -21.84
C TRP A 97 3.73 7.78 -21.22
N MET A 98 4.07 8.43 -20.11
CA MET A 98 5.26 8.07 -19.33
C MET A 98 5.19 6.62 -18.85
N GLY A 99 4.08 6.23 -18.20
CA GLY A 99 3.90 4.86 -17.70
C GLY A 99 3.90 3.82 -18.83
N TYR A 100 3.38 4.17 -20.00
CA TYR A 100 3.47 3.34 -21.20
C TYR A 100 4.92 3.10 -21.62
N ASN A 101 5.73 4.16 -21.74
CA ASN A 101 7.13 4.03 -22.11
C ASN A 101 7.94 3.29 -21.01
N ASP A 102 7.66 3.53 -19.73
CA ASP A 102 8.27 2.79 -18.60
C ASP A 102 8.04 1.28 -18.70
N MET A 103 6.84 0.87 -19.15
CA MET A 103 6.52 -0.55 -19.38
C MET A 103 7.30 -1.12 -20.58
N ILE A 104 7.44 -0.37 -21.68
CA ILE A 104 8.23 -0.83 -22.84
C ILE A 104 9.71 -0.99 -22.46
N ASP A 105 10.26 -0.02 -21.74
CA ASP A 105 11.63 -0.05 -21.22
C ASP A 105 11.85 -1.30 -20.34
N PHE A 106 10.89 -1.59 -19.45
CA PHE A 106 10.91 -2.81 -18.64
C PHE A 106 10.93 -4.08 -19.51
N PHE A 107 10.03 -4.22 -20.48
CA PHE A 107 9.98 -5.39 -21.36
C PHE A 107 11.25 -5.61 -22.16
N VAL A 108 11.92 -4.55 -22.60
CA VAL A 108 13.23 -4.66 -23.27
C VAL A 108 14.30 -5.10 -22.28
N SER A 109 14.31 -4.54 -21.06
CA SER A 109 15.31 -4.90 -20.04
C SER A 109 15.19 -6.36 -19.56
N ASP A 110 13.96 -6.88 -19.49
CA ASP A 110 13.66 -8.27 -19.09
C ASP A 110 13.82 -9.26 -20.25
N GLY A 111 14.13 -8.77 -21.46
CA GLY A 111 14.29 -9.60 -22.66
C GLY A 111 12.99 -10.15 -23.24
N LEU A 112 11.83 -9.65 -22.78
CA LEU A 112 10.50 -9.99 -23.31
C LEU A 112 10.26 -9.35 -24.69
N LEU A 113 10.92 -8.22 -24.97
CA LEU A 113 10.93 -7.56 -26.27
C LEU A 113 12.37 -7.39 -26.79
N SER A 114 12.53 -7.48 -28.11
CA SER A 114 13.79 -7.09 -28.75
C SER A 114 13.93 -5.57 -28.75
N GLY A 115 15.17 -5.05 -28.66
CA GLY A 115 15.41 -3.61 -28.64
C GLY A 115 14.80 -2.88 -29.84
N ALA A 116 14.90 -3.45 -31.05
CA ALA A 116 14.31 -2.88 -32.26
C ALA A 116 12.78 -2.79 -32.19
N MET A 117 12.12 -3.80 -31.62
CA MET A 117 10.66 -3.78 -31.43
C MET A 117 10.26 -2.77 -30.35
N GLY A 118 11.05 -2.66 -29.28
CA GLY A 118 10.86 -1.65 -28.24
C GLY A 118 10.89 -0.24 -28.80
N GLU A 119 11.94 0.10 -29.58
CA GLU A 119 12.08 1.41 -30.23
C GLU A 119 10.90 1.76 -31.13
N MET A 120 10.34 0.79 -31.85
CA MET A 120 9.15 1.00 -32.70
C MET A 120 7.87 1.25 -31.90
N LEU A 121 7.77 0.71 -30.68
CA LEU A 121 6.60 0.84 -29.81
C LEU A 121 6.65 2.11 -28.95
N LEU A 122 7.84 2.64 -28.67
CA LEU A 122 8.01 3.85 -27.89
C LEU A 122 7.18 5.00 -28.47
N ARG A 123 6.54 5.74 -27.57
CA ARG A 123 5.85 6.99 -27.90
C ARG A 123 6.81 8.16 -27.73
N PRO A 124 6.58 9.28 -28.45
CA PRO A 124 7.37 10.49 -28.28
C PRO A 124 7.54 10.81 -26.80
N GLU A 125 8.77 11.15 -26.40
CA GLU A 125 9.04 11.48 -25.01
C GLU A 125 8.13 12.63 -24.58
N VAL A 126 7.44 12.42 -23.48
CA VAL A 126 6.57 13.43 -22.90
C VAL A 126 7.33 14.05 -21.74
N GLU A 127 7.56 15.36 -21.82
CA GLU A 127 8.11 16.12 -20.70
C GLU A 127 7.08 16.18 -19.58
N PHE A 128 7.12 15.19 -18.71
CA PHE A 128 6.30 15.20 -17.50
C PHE A 128 6.99 16.03 -16.41
N ALA A 129 6.61 17.31 -16.35
CA ALA A 129 6.88 18.12 -15.19
C ALA A 129 5.82 17.83 -14.11
N SER A 130 6.21 17.11 -13.05
CA SER A 130 5.33 16.96 -11.87
C SER A 130 5.15 18.29 -11.11
N LYS A 131 6.00 19.28 -11.39
CA LYS A 131 6.10 20.57 -10.71
C LYS A 131 6.03 21.70 -11.75
N ASP A 132 5.02 22.57 -11.65
CA ASP A 132 4.91 23.74 -12.53
C ASP A 132 5.74 24.91 -11.99
N SER A 133 5.89 24.98 -10.66
CA SER A 133 6.59 26.05 -9.96
C SER A 133 7.41 25.55 -8.77
N ILE A 134 8.39 26.34 -8.35
CA ILE A 134 9.11 26.15 -7.09
C ILE A 134 8.12 26.21 -5.91
N LEU A 135 7.10 27.08 -5.99
CA LEU A 135 6.06 27.16 -4.97
C LEU A 135 5.23 25.87 -4.90
N ASP A 136 4.88 25.27 -6.04
CA ASP A 136 4.16 23.98 -6.07
C ASP A 136 5.02 22.86 -5.52
N SER A 137 6.33 22.93 -5.73
CA SER A 137 7.29 21.97 -5.15
C SER A 137 7.32 22.06 -3.63
N ILE A 138 7.36 23.29 -3.08
CA ILE A 138 7.32 23.55 -1.64
C ILE A 138 5.97 23.12 -1.06
N MET A 139 4.86 23.49 -1.70
CA MET A 139 3.51 23.10 -1.27
C MET A 139 3.32 21.59 -1.30
N THR A 140 3.73 20.92 -2.39
CA THR A 140 3.70 19.45 -2.49
C THR A 140 4.53 18.82 -1.38
N PHE A 141 5.75 19.29 -1.15
CA PHE A 141 6.58 18.80 -0.06
C PHE A 141 5.91 19.00 1.31
N CYS A 142 5.36 20.19 1.58
CA CYS A 142 4.64 20.49 2.81
C CYS A 142 3.42 19.59 2.98
N ILE A 143 2.63 19.34 1.92
CA ILE A 143 1.45 18.48 1.96
C ILE A 143 1.87 17.04 2.22
N GLU A 144 2.84 16.50 1.51
CA GLU A 144 3.35 15.12 1.73
C GLU A 144 3.88 14.95 3.15
N VAL A 145 4.68 15.89 3.64
CA VAL A 145 5.19 15.90 5.03
C VAL A 145 4.05 16.02 6.03
N THR A 146 3.07 16.89 5.77
CA THR A 146 1.90 17.05 6.63
C THR A 146 1.06 15.77 6.67
N VAL A 147 0.83 15.11 5.54
CA VAL A 147 0.14 13.82 5.50
C VAL A 147 0.91 12.79 6.33
N LEU A 148 2.23 12.67 6.14
CA LEU A 148 3.05 11.73 6.90
C LEU A 148 3.06 12.02 8.41
N ILE A 149 3.13 13.29 8.81
CA ILE A 149 3.15 13.71 10.21
C ILE A 149 1.76 13.58 10.85
N CYS A 150 0.70 13.99 10.15
CA CYS A 150 -0.65 14.09 10.70
C CYS A 150 -1.44 12.78 10.68
N VAL A 151 -1.08 11.80 9.85
CA VAL A 151 -1.77 10.49 9.82
C VAL A 151 -1.78 9.83 11.19
N ARG A 152 -0.64 9.80 11.90
CA ARG A 152 -0.56 9.17 13.24
C ARG A 152 -1.41 9.90 14.29
N PRO A 153 -1.26 11.23 14.52
CA PRO A 153 -2.13 11.99 15.41
C PRO A 153 -3.62 11.85 15.09
N VAL A 154 -4.01 11.88 13.81
CA VAL A 154 -5.42 11.72 13.41
C VAL A 154 -5.94 10.34 13.80
N ILE A 155 -5.17 9.27 13.54
CA ILE A 155 -5.52 7.91 13.97
C ILE A 155 -5.66 7.84 15.50
N VAL A 156 -4.76 8.49 16.25
CA VAL A 156 -4.86 8.57 17.72
C VAL A 156 -6.18 9.20 18.14
N VAL A 157 -6.51 10.38 17.59
CA VAL A 157 -7.76 11.08 17.90
C VAL A 157 -8.95 10.15 17.62
N CYS A 158 -8.99 9.49 16.46
CA CYS A 158 -10.06 8.55 16.12
C CYS A 158 -10.18 7.39 17.12
N VAL A 159 -9.07 6.78 17.56
CA VAL A 159 -9.09 5.71 18.58
C VAL A 159 -9.67 6.22 19.90
N TYR A 160 -9.26 7.40 20.35
CA TYR A 160 -9.73 7.99 21.60
C TYR A 160 -11.20 8.40 21.52
N THR A 161 -11.65 8.94 20.39
CA THR A 161 -13.07 9.22 20.13
C THR A 161 -13.90 7.93 20.15
N GLU A 162 -13.43 6.84 19.53
CA GLU A 162 -14.10 5.53 19.57
C GLU A 162 -14.23 5.02 21.01
N LEU A 163 -13.17 5.11 21.81
CA LEU A 163 -13.17 4.69 23.22
C LEU A 163 -14.14 5.56 24.05
N ALA A 164 -14.17 6.87 23.80
CA ALA A 164 -15.09 7.79 24.48
C ALA A 164 -16.56 7.48 24.18
N ILE A 165 -16.90 7.26 22.90
CA ILE A 165 -18.24 6.86 22.47
C ILE A 165 -18.61 5.50 23.09
N SER A 166 -17.68 4.54 23.08
CA SER A 166 -17.91 3.21 23.66
C SER A 166 -18.19 3.30 25.16
N MET A 167 -17.44 4.13 25.90
CA MET A 167 -17.72 4.41 27.31
C MET A 167 -19.11 5.00 27.53
N ALA A 168 -19.52 5.98 26.72
CA ALA A 168 -20.86 6.57 26.82
C ALA A 168 -21.96 5.51 26.60
N ILE A 169 -21.79 4.64 25.60
CA ILE A 169 -22.72 3.54 25.32
C ILE A 169 -22.79 2.53 26.48
N TYR A 170 -21.65 2.14 27.04
CA TYR A 170 -21.63 1.21 28.19
C TYR A 170 -22.26 1.81 29.44
N ALA A 171 -22.01 3.10 29.71
CA ALA A 171 -22.65 3.82 30.82
C ALA A 171 -24.17 3.89 30.65
N LEU A 172 -24.64 4.18 29.43
CA LEU A 172 -26.07 4.18 29.12
C LEU A 172 -26.66 2.77 29.34
N ARG A 173 -26.02 1.71 28.84
CA ARG A 173 -26.48 0.32 29.04
C ARG A 173 -26.47 -0.12 30.51
N MET A 174 -25.55 0.40 31.32
CA MET A 174 -25.49 0.14 32.75
C MET A 174 -26.74 0.64 33.50
N LEU A 175 -27.35 1.72 33.03
CA LEU A 175 -28.58 2.28 33.60
C LEU A 175 -29.81 1.43 33.28
N PHE A 176 -29.86 0.82 32.10
CA PHE A 176 -31.07 0.15 31.58
C PHE A 176 -31.01 -1.39 31.54
N SER A 177 -29.88 -2.02 31.83
CA SER A 177 -29.70 -3.48 31.73
C SER A 177 -29.64 -4.19 33.09
N SER A 178 -30.26 -5.36 33.18
CA SER A 178 -30.14 -6.27 34.33
C SER A 178 -28.74 -6.89 34.46
N GLU A 179 -27.95 -6.93 33.38
CA GLU A 179 -26.57 -7.45 33.37
C GLU A 179 -25.53 -6.37 33.74
N ARG A 180 -25.82 -5.56 34.77
CA ARG A 180 -25.03 -4.38 35.16
C ARG A 180 -23.53 -4.70 35.35
N GLN A 181 -23.21 -5.82 35.98
CA GLN A 181 -21.83 -6.26 36.26
C GLN A 181 -20.96 -6.36 34.99
N ARG A 182 -21.51 -6.88 33.89
CA ARG A 182 -20.79 -7.09 32.63
C ARG A 182 -20.44 -5.76 31.95
N TRP A 183 -21.36 -4.80 32.01
CA TRP A 183 -21.18 -3.48 31.42
C TRP A 183 -20.21 -2.61 32.23
N VAL A 184 -20.19 -2.75 33.56
CA VAL A 184 -19.21 -2.07 34.44
C VAL A 184 -17.78 -2.47 34.09
N VAL A 185 -17.53 -3.77 33.89
CA VAL A 185 -16.19 -4.26 33.49
C VAL A 185 -15.79 -3.70 32.13
N SER A 186 -16.69 -3.72 31.15
CA SER A 186 -16.44 -3.18 29.80
C SER A 186 -16.20 -1.67 29.79
N TRP A 187 -16.95 -0.93 30.61
CA TRP A 187 -16.79 0.50 30.81
C TRP A 187 -15.44 0.84 31.44
N TYR A 188 -15.09 0.14 32.52
CA TYR A 188 -13.82 0.32 33.23
C TYR A 188 -12.61 0.00 32.33
N ASP A 189 -12.68 -1.07 31.54
CA ASP A 189 -11.64 -1.43 30.58
C ASP A 189 -11.41 -0.35 29.52
N SER A 190 -12.50 0.28 29.06
CA SER A 190 -12.46 1.38 28.08
C SER A 190 -11.89 2.65 28.70
N PHE A 191 -12.35 3.03 29.90
CA PHE A 191 -11.87 4.17 30.68
C PHE A 191 -10.37 4.09 30.97
N ARG A 192 -9.94 2.92 31.46
CA ARG A 192 -8.54 2.68 31.77
C ARG A 192 -7.68 2.62 30.50
N SER A 193 -8.23 2.29 29.33
CA SER A 193 -7.49 2.36 28.07
C SER A 193 -7.32 3.80 27.58
N SER A 194 -8.31 4.68 27.82
CA SER A 194 -8.24 6.11 27.47
C SER A 194 -7.28 6.90 28.37
N ILE A 195 -7.20 6.62 29.66
CA ILE A 195 -6.43 7.47 30.60
C ILE A 195 -4.91 7.27 30.53
N PHE A 196 -4.43 6.12 30.05
CA PHE A 196 -2.99 5.87 30.02
C PHE A 196 -2.29 6.67 28.91
N LEU A 197 -1.63 7.77 29.31
CA LEU A 197 -0.71 8.57 28.48
C LEU A 197 0.39 7.72 27.81
N ARG A 198 0.70 6.53 28.33
CA ARG A 198 1.64 5.58 27.70
C ARG A 198 1.15 5.11 26.33
N THR A 199 -0.17 5.01 26.13
CA THR A 199 -0.79 4.71 24.84
C THR A 199 -0.62 5.86 23.87
N PHE A 200 -0.87 7.09 24.32
CA PHE A 200 -0.64 8.32 23.55
C PHE A 200 0.84 8.48 23.15
N GLY A 201 1.76 8.28 24.09
CA GLY A 201 3.20 8.37 23.86
C GLY A 201 3.70 7.35 22.84
N ARG A 202 3.21 6.11 22.86
CA ARG A 202 3.58 5.10 21.86
C ARG A 202 2.97 5.40 20.47
N LEU A 203 1.73 5.89 20.42
CA LEU A 203 1.08 6.21 19.16
C LEU A 203 1.73 7.40 18.43
N LEU A 204 2.31 8.35 19.18
CA LEU A 204 3.06 9.48 18.61
C LEU A 204 4.56 9.18 18.40
N PHE A 205 5.23 8.53 19.35
CA PHE A 205 6.69 8.34 19.35
C PHE A 205 7.15 6.91 18.96
N GLY A 206 6.22 6.03 18.56
CA GLY A 206 6.53 4.68 18.10
C GLY A 206 6.86 3.68 19.23
N THR A 207 7.44 2.53 18.86
CA THR A 207 7.58 1.30 19.67
C THR A 207 8.48 1.40 20.91
N ARG A 208 9.09 2.55 21.20
CA ARG A 208 10.01 2.73 22.34
C ARG A 208 9.32 2.79 23.71
N VAL A 209 7.98 2.75 23.75
CA VAL A 209 7.20 2.79 25.00
C VAL A 209 6.46 1.46 25.20
N PRO A 210 6.74 0.70 26.27
CA PRO A 210 6.01 -0.54 26.54
C PRO A 210 4.53 -0.24 26.83
N ASN A 211 3.62 -0.92 26.12
CA ASN A 211 2.18 -0.72 26.26
C ASN A 211 1.40 -2.04 26.23
N ASN A 212 0.23 -2.04 26.86
CA ASN A 212 -0.67 -3.20 26.95
C ASN A 212 -1.52 -3.35 25.67
N GLU A 213 -0.88 -3.72 24.56
CA GLU A 213 -1.49 -3.87 23.23
C GLU A 213 -2.73 -4.78 23.23
N VAL A 214 -2.67 -5.87 23.98
CA VAL A 214 -3.76 -6.87 24.11
C VAL A 214 -5.08 -6.22 24.52
N ARG A 215 -5.04 -5.16 25.35
CA ARG A 215 -6.24 -4.45 25.80
C ARG A 215 -6.78 -3.47 24.75
N LEU A 216 -5.91 -2.77 24.03
CA LEU A 216 -6.32 -1.86 22.95
C LEU A 216 -6.88 -2.63 21.74
N GLU A 217 -6.28 -3.77 21.41
CA GLU A 217 -6.83 -4.67 20.39
C GLU A 217 -8.22 -5.19 20.78
N LYS A 218 -8.46 -5.46 22.07
CA LYS A 218 -9.77 -5.89 22.57
C LYS A 218 -10.79 -4.75 22.55
N GLY A 219 -10.38 -3.54 22.93
CA GLY A 219 -11.28 -2.41 23.19
C GLY A 219 -11.59 -1.52 21.98
N SER A 220 -10.69 -1.39 21.00
CA SER A 220 -10.85 -0.50 19.85
C SER A 220 -10.80 -1.26 18.53
N LYS A 221 -11.78 -1.01 17.66
CA LYS A 221 -11.78 -1.51 16.28
C LYS A 221 -10.84 -0.68 15.42
N VAL A 222 -10.80 0.64 15.62
CA VAL A 222 -9.91 1.55 14.87
C VAL A 222 -8.45 1.17 15.13
N PHE A 223 -8.08 0.91 16.39
CA PHE A 223 -6.73 0.46 16.74
C PHE A 223 -6.39 -0.85 16.00
N ARG A 224 -7.28 -1.85 15.98
CA ARG A 224 -7.03 -3.11 15.26
C ARG A 224 -6.79 -2.95 13.76
N VAL A 225 -7.46 -1.98 13.12
CA VAL A 225 -7.29 -1.71 11.70
C VAL A 225 -5.96 -1.01 11.43
N PHE A 226 -5.64 0.04 12.19
CA PHE A 226 -4.46 0.88 11.91
C PHE A 226 -3.18 0.42 12.60
N ASN A 227 -3.23 -0.48 13.58
CA ASN A 227 -2.05 -1.01 14.27
C ASN A 227 -1.01 -1.61 13.30
N PRO A 228 -1.37 -2.51 12.37
CA PRO A 228 -0.41 -3.07 11.42
C PRO A 228 0.03 -2.10 10.31
N ILE A 229 -0.74 -1.03 10.05
CA ILE A 229 -0.55 -0.15 8.88
C ILE A 229 0.28 1.08 9.22
N ALA A 230 -0.06 1.78 10.31
CA ALA A 230 0.45 3.12 10.59
C ALA A 230 1.12 3.25 11.96
N LEU A 231 0.83 2.35 12.91
CA LEU A 231 1.27 2.44 14.30
C LEU A 231 2.42 1.47 14.66
N GLY A 232 2.97 0.77 13.66
CA GLY A 232 4.18 -0.04 13.82
C GLY A 232 3.95 -1.35 14.59
N GLY A 233 2.74 -1.92 14.54
CA GLY A 233 2.48 -3.26 15.05
C GLY A 233 3.35 -4.29 14.30
N GLN A 234 4.36 -4.83 14.98
CA GLN A 234 5.24 -5.87 14.43
C GLN A 234 4.45 -7.17 14.24
N LYS A 235 3.74 -7.28 13.12
CA LYS A 235 3.50 -8.56 12.46
C LYS A 235 4.22 -8.48 11.14
N ARG A 236 5.51 -8.83 11.14
CA ARG A 236 6.24 -9.09 9.89
C ARG A 236 5.52 -10.24 9.19
N THR A 237 4.58 -9.93 8.31
CA THR A 237 3.94 -10.90 7.41
C THR A 237 4.64 -10.97 6.06
N GLY A 238 5.71 -10.19 5.85
CA GLY A 238 6.64 -10.39 4.76
C GLY A 238 7.60 -11.52 5.11
N ARG A 239 7.61 -12.58 4.30
CA ARG A 239 8.75 -13.50 4.23
C ARG A 239 9.99 -12.64 3.93
N GLU A 240 11.11 -12.87 4.62
CA GLU A 240 12.37 -12.23 4.25
C GLU A 240 12.62 -12.53 2.77
N CYS A 241 12.75 -11.48 1.95
CA CYS A 241 13.11 -11.64 0.56
C CYS A 241 14.54 -12.18 0.55
N VAL A 242 14.64 -13.46 0.20
CA VAL A 242 15.91 -14.14 0.00
C VAL A 242 16.26 -13.93 -1.47
N ASP A 243 17.46 -13.41 -1.76
CA ASP A 243 18.00 -13.45 -3.12
C ASP A 243 18.02 -14.92 -3.62
N PRO A 244 18.07 -15.18 -4.93
CA PRO A 244 18.16 -16.55 -5.48
C PRO A 244 19.28 -17.41 -4.85
N ASP A 245 20.27 -16.76 -4.25
CA ASP A 245 21.46 -17.36 -3.64
C ASP A 245 21.36 -17.59 -2.11
N GLY A 246 20.22 -17.32 -1.47
CA GLY A 246 20.00 -17.70 -0.07
C GLY A 246 20.42 -16.67 1.00
N ALA A 247 20.88 -15.47 0.62
CA ALA A 247 21.34 -14.46 1.57
C ALA A 247 20.20 -13.52 2.04
N PRO A 248 20.13 -13.17 3.34
CA PRO A 248 19.19 -12.17 3.85
C PRO A 248 19.61 -10.77 3.38
N VAL A 249 18.71 -10.07 2.68
CA VAL A 249 18.97 -8.71 2.18
C VAL A 249 18.77 -7.70 3.31
N GLU A 250 19.82 -7.44 4.09
CA GLU A 250 19.84 -6.26 4.96
C GLU A 250 20.12 -5.01 4.11
N GLY A 251 19.19 -4.05 4.11
CA GLY A 251 19.55 -2.64 3.99
C GLY A 251 19.61 -1.99 2.60
N ARG A 252 18.79 -2.36 1.61
CA ARG A 252 18.52 -1.43 0.48
C ARG A 252 17.66 -0.26 0.95
N VAL A 253 18.31 0.71 1.57
CA VAL A 253 17.88 2.12 1.55
C VAL A 253 18.00 2.60 0.10
N PRO A 254 17.01 3.32 -0.46
CA PRO A 254 16.91 3.57 -1.89
C PRO A 254 18.12 4.33 -2.41
N ALA A 255 18.84 3.72 -3.35
CA ALA A 255 19.80 4.44 -4.16
C ALA A 255 19.01 5.40 -5.06
N LEU A 256 19.01 6.68 -4.68
CA LEU A 256 18.76 7.79 -5.60
C LEU A 256 19.64 7.57 -6.83
N SER A 257 19.01 7.42 -8.01
CA SER A 257 19.69 7.18 -9.29
C SER A 257 20.76 8.25 -9.57
N PRO A 258 22.04 7.86 -9.71
CA PRO A 258 23.07 8.70 -10.33
C PRO A 258 23.48 8.18 -11.71
N THR A 259 23.01 6.99 -12.10
CA THR A 259 23.60 6.21 -13.18
C THR A 259 22.68 5.09 -13.67
N ALA A 260 21.83 5.39 -14.66
CA ALA A 260 21.85 4.59 -15.88
C ALA A 260 23.04 5.02 -16.79
N ARG A 261 23.98 5.85 -16.28
CA ARG A 261 25.31 6.04 -16.88
C ARG A 261 26.08 4.74 -16.67
N GLN A 262 26.65 4.20 -17.74
CA GLN A 262 27.33 2.90 -17.85
C GLN A 262 26.39 1.75 -18.30
N CYS A 263 25.85 1.78 -19.52
CA CYS A 263 26.59 1.27 -20.68
C CYS A 263 28.09 1.09 -20.39
N ASN A 264 28.50 -0.09 -19.89
CA ASN A 264 29.63 -0.84 -20.43
C ASN A 264 30.06 -1.98 -19.49
N ASN A 265 30.31 -3.12 -20.13
CA ASN A 265 31.16 -4.24 -19.73
C ASN A 265 30.51 -5.34 -18.88
N PHE A 266 30.01 -6.39 -19.54
CA PHE A 266 30.47 -7.79 -19.40
C PHE A 266 29.83 -8.67 -20.52
N PRO A 267 30.39 -9.86 -20.84
CA PRO A 267 30.39 -10.42 -22.19
C PRO A 267 29.11 -11.18 -22.54
N ARG A 268 28.81 -11.21 -23.84
CA ARG A 268 27.75 -12.02 -24.46
C ARG A 268 27.80 -13.47 -23.96
N ILE A 269 26.72 -13.92 -23.33
CA ILE A 269 26.47 -15.35 -23.11
C ILE A 269 26.09 -15.97 -24.46
N VAL A 270 26.94 -16.87 -24.93
CA VAL A 270 26.73 -17.68 -26.14
C VAL A 270 25.62 -18.70 -25.87
N PRO A 271 24.59 -18.84 -26.72
CA PRO A 271 23.56 -19.84 -26.51
C PRO A 271 24.12 -21.25 -26.73
N HIS A 272 23.81 -22.13 -25.77
CA HIS A 272 24.17 -23.54 -25.74
C HIS A 272 23.65 -24.26 -26.99
N ARG A 273 24.56 -24.81 -27.80
CA ARG A 273 24.26 -25.60 -28.99
C ARG A 273 23.74 -26.99 -28.56
N SER A 274 22.45 -27.24 -28.76
CA SER A 274 21.88 -28.59 -28.75
C SER A 274 22.18 -29.28 -30.07
N THR A 275 23.02 -30.31 -30.06
CA THR A 275 23.07 -31.30 -31.13
C THR A 275 23.10 -32.69 -30.52
N LYS A 276 21.92 -33.32 -30.45
CA LYS A 276 21.80 -34.77 -30.56
C LYS A 276 22.15 -35.13 -32.00
N THR A 277 23.17 -35.97 -32.20
CA THR A 277 23.36 -36.67 -33.47
C THR A 277 23.39 -38.16 -33.19
N GLN A 278 22.35 -38.78 -33.75
CA GLN A 278 22.05 -40.20 -33.86
C GLN A 278 23.16 -40.87 -34.69
N LYS A 279 23.79 -41.93 -34.15
CA LYS A 279 24.64 -42.82 -34.96
C LYS A 279 23.73 -43.82 -35.67
N VAL A 280 23.81 -43.83 -36.99
CA VAL A 280 23.39 -44.91 -37.88
C VAL A 280 24.66 -45.54 -38.43
N ASN A 281 24.65 -46.87 -38.49
CA ASN A 281 25.69 -47.85 -38.82
C ASN A 281 26.46 -48.39 -37.62
#